data_AF-A0A8D8TQP9-F1
#
_entry.id   AF-A0A8D8TQP9-F1
#
_cell.length_a   1.000
_cell.length_b   1.000
_cell.length_c   1.000
_cell.angle_alpha   90.00
_cell.angle_beta   90.00
_cell.angle_gamma   90.00
#
_symmetry.space_group_name_H-M   'P 1'
#
loop_
_entity.id
_entity.type
_entity.pdbx_description
1 polymer ?
#
loop_
_entity_poly.entity_id
_entity_poly.type
_entity_poly.pdbx_seq_one_letter_code
_entity_poly.pdbx_strand_id
1 'polypeptide(L)'
;MKVKILKTDKDSKCRLCRSFNEIIHHIVLGCPILAKKAYLDRHNQVAAQLHWNICKEYNIKVKDKWFEHVPDTVTDTPDATIMWDMQVQTDRHNYNSQQTRHNNKR
;
A
#
# COMPACT_ATOMS: atom_id res chain seq x y z
N MET A 1 -17.58 -26.37 2.09
CA MET A 1 -18.61 -25.44 1.54
C MET A 1 -18.20 -25.06 0.12
N LYS A 2 -18.81 -25.65 -0.92
CA LYS A 2 -18.54 -25.29 -2.33
C LYS A 2 -19.30 -24.00 -2.65
N VAL A 3 -18.60 -22.89 -2.87
CA VAL A 3 -19.24 -21.61 -3.25
C VAL A 3 -19.42 -21.61 -4.77
N LYS A 4 -20.65 -21.82 -5.25
CA LYS A 4 -21.00 -21.86 -6.67
C LYS A 4 -21.14 -20.45 -7.24
N ILE A 5 -20.02 -19.83 -7.60
CA ILE A 5 -20.07 -18.62 -8.43
C ILE A 5 -20.42 -19.11 -9.85
N LEU A 6 -21.49 -18.59 -10.45
CA LEU A 6 -21.97 -18.92 -11.83
C LEU A 6 -22.57 -20.34 -12.05
N LYS A 7 -23.07 -21.03 -11.01
CA LYS A 7 -23.73 -22.36 -11.11
C LYS A 7 -22.91 -23.46 -11.82
N THR A 8 -21.61 -23.25 -12.04
CA THR A 8 -20.71 -24.21 -12.67
C THR A 8 -20.00 -25.03 -11.58
N ASP A 9 -19.85 -26.35 -11.76
CA ASP A 9 -19.05 -27.20 -10.84
C ASP A 9 -17.56 -27.06 -11.15
N LYS A 10 -17.06 -25.82 -11.05
CA LYS A 10 -15.63 -25.52 -11.15
C LYS A 10 -15.06 -25.37 -9.75
N ASP A 11 -13.76 -25.65 -9.62
CA ASP A 11 -13.04 -25.39 -8.39
C ASP A 11 -13.23 -23.92 -7.98
N SER A 12 -13.69 -23.70 -6.75
CA SER A 12 -13.93 -22.36 -6.23
C SER A 12 -12.65 -21.65 -5.81
N LYS A 13 -11.49 -22.33 -5.88
CA LYS A 13 -10.19 -21.75 -5.52
C LYS A 13 -9.74 -20.67 -6.50
N CYS A 14 -9.02 -19.68 -5.96
CA CYS A 14 -8.35 -18.63 -6.68
C CYS A 14 -7.41 -19.20 -7.74
N ARG A 15 -7.56 -18.77 -8.98
CA ARG A 15 -6.74 -19.18 -10.12
C ARG A 15 -5.27 -18.78 -9.96
N LEU A 16 -4.99 -17.76 -9.15
CA LEU A 16 -3.64 -17.27 -8.89
C LEU A 16 -3.00 -18.03 -7.73
N CYS A 17 -3.54 -17.92 -6.51
CA CYS A 17 -2.88 -18.49 -5.32
C CYS A 17 -3.28 -19.93 -5.02
N ARG A 18 -4.39 -20.42 -5.57
CA ARG A 18 -4.96 -21.76 -5.34
C ARG A 18 -5.27 -22.12 -3.89
N SER A 19 -5.11 -21.20 -2.94
CA SER A 19 -5.27 -21.45 -1.50
C SER A 19 -6.67 -21.09 -0.98
N PHE A 20 -7.22 -19.96 -1.44
CA PHE A 20 -8.50 -19.40 -0.95
C PHE A 20 -9.56 -19.39 -2.05
N ASN A 21 -10.82 -19.16 -1.70
CA ASN A 21 -11.89 -19.05 -2.68
C ASN A 21 -11.73 -17.78 -3.54
N GLU A 22 -12.02 -17.89 -4.84
CA GLU A 22 -11.96 -16.78 -5.78
C GLU A 22 -13.19 -15.88 -5.68
N ILE A 23 -13.24 -15.06 -4.64
CA ILE A 23 -14.25 -14.00 -4.48
C ILE A 23 -13.62 -12.62 -4.72
N ILE A 24 -14.44 -11.62 -5.04
CA ILE A 24 -13.98 -10.23 -5.28
C ILE A 24 -13.11 -9.75 -4.12
N HIS A 25 -13.55 -9.96 -2.87
CA HIS A 25 -12.79 -9.58 -1.68
C HIS A 25 -11.40 -10.23 -1.64
N HIS A 26 -11.29 -11.51 -2.00
CA HIS A 26 -10.00 -12.21 -2.05
C HIS A 26 -9.12 -11.62 -3.17
N ILE A 27 -9.63 -11.42 -4.37
CA ILE A 27 -8.86 -10.88 -5.49
C ILE A 27 -8.34 -9.46 -5.19
N VAL A 28 -9.19 -8.61 -4.61
CA VAL A 28 -8.84 -7.21 -4.35
C VAL A 28 -7.92 -7.09 -3.13
N LEU A 29 -8.22 -7.77 -2.02
CA LEU A 29 -7.58 -7.50 -0.72
C LEU A 29 -6.76 -8.68 -0.17
N GLY A 30 -7.13 -9.91 -0.49
CA GLY A 30 -6.66 -11.10 0.23
C GLY A 30 -5.72 -12.04 -0.54
N CYS A 31 -5.53 -11.86 -1.84
CA CYS A 31 -4.71 -12.75 -2.65
C CYS A 31 -3.24 -12.49 -2.36
N PRO A 32 -2.47 -13.43 -1.77
CA PRO A 32 -1.08 -13.19 -1.40
C PRO A 32 -0.17 -12.88 -2.60
N ILE A 33 -0.59 -13.25 -3.81
CA ILE A 33 0.11 -12.91 -5.05
C ILE A 33 -0.16 -11.46 -5.46
N LEU A 34 -1.40 -10.98 -5.33
CA LEU A 34 -1.78 -9.62 -5.73
C LEU A 34 -1.55 -8.59 -4.62
N ALA A 35 -1.87 -8.94 -3.38
CA ALA A 35 -1.82 -8.06 -2.21
C ALA A 35 -0.42 -7.50 -1.93
N LYS A 36 0.66 -8.19 -2.33
CA LYS A 36 2.00 -7.63 -2.15
C LYS A 36 2.25 -6.39 -3.00
N LYS A 37 1.71 -6.35 -4.22
CA LYS A 37 1.94 -5.26 -5.18
C LYS A 37 0.70 -4.41 -5.37
N ALA A 38 -0.39 -4.99 -5.89
CA ALA A 38 -1.59 -4.24 -6.26
C ALA A 38 -2.26 -3.54 -5.08
N TYR A 39 -2.21 -4.11 -3.87
CA TYR A 39 -2.71 -3.42 -2.67
C TYR A 39 -1.79 -2.26 -2.27
N LEU A 40 -0.47 -2.46 -2.27
CA LEU A 40 0.50 -1.42 -1.98
C LEU A 40 0.42 -0.26 -2.99
N ASP A 41 0.28 -0.55 -4.28
CA ASP A 41 0.14 0.45 -5.34
C ASP A 41 -1.09 1.34 -5.09
N ARG A 42 -2.25 0.74 -4.76
CA ARG A 42 -3.48 1.50 -4.45
C ARG A 42 -3.35 2.29 -3.16
N HIS A 43 -2.76 1.70 -2.12
CA HIS A 43 -2.49 2.38 -0.86
C HIS A 43 -1.63 3.62 -1.10
N ASN A 44 -0.54 3.46 -1.85
CA ASN A 44 0.39 4.54 -2.13
C ASN A 44 -0.22 5.61 -3.04
N GLN A 45 -1.12 5.28 -3.96
CA GLN A 45 -1.86 6.28 -4.74
C GLN A 45 -2.73 7.19 -3.85
N VAL A 46 -3.49 6.60 -2.91
CA VAL A 46 -4.33 7.37 -1.98
C VAL A 46 -3.46 8.24 -1.08
N ALA A 47 -2.39 7.68 -0.52
CA ALA A 47 -1.47 8.43 0.33
C ALA A 47 -0.72 9.52 -0.45
N ALA A 48 -0.35 9.29 -1.72
CA ALA A 48 0.30 10.30 -2.56
C ALA A 48 -0.64 11.47 -2.85
N GLN A 49 -1.93 11.22 -3.05
CA GLN A 49 -2.93 12.29 -3.16
C GLN A 49 -3.03 13.12 -1.87
N LEU A 50 -2.99 12.46 -0.71
CA LEU A 50 -2.98 13.16 0.58
C LEU A 50 -1.72 14.02 0.73
N HIS A 51 -0.54 13.48 0.40
CA HIS A 51 0.71 14.24 0.40
C HIS A 51 0.63 15.44 -0.55
N TRP A 52 0.07 15.28 -1.74
CA TRP A 52 -0.10 16.37 -2.70
C TRP A 52 -0.98 17.50 -2.12
N ASN A 53 -2.07 17.16 -1.44
CA ASN A 53 -2.93 18.14 -0.76
C ASN A 53 -2.19 18.87 0.37
N ILE A 54 -1.50 18.14 1.24
CA ILE A 54 -0.72 18.72 2.35
C ILE A 54 0.35 19.68 1.80
N CYS A 55 1.09 19.27 0.78
CA CYS A 55 2.09 20.14 0.16
C CYS A 55 1.49 21.45 -0.38
N LYS A 56 0.28 21.41 -0.94
CA LYS A 56 -0.41 22.63 -1.38
C LYS A 56 -0.76 23.55 -0.21
N GLU A 57 -1.22 23.01 0.91
CA GLU A 57 -1.54 23.80 2.11
C GLU A 57 -0.30 24.52 2.68
N TYR A 58 0.86 23.87 2.62
CA TYR A 58 2.15 24.45 3.03
C TYR A 58 2.85 25.26 1.91
N ASN A 59 2.16 25.58 0.82
CA ASN A 59 2.70 26.32 -0.34
C ASN A 59 3.97 25.70 -0.96
N ILE A 60 4.13 24.38 -0.84
CA ILE A 60 5.20 23.63 -1.49
C ILE A 60 4.81 23.40 -2.96
N LYS A 61 5.78 23.54 -3.86
CA LYS A 61 5.58 23.33 -5.29
C LYS A 61 5.27 21.85 -5.57
N VAL A 62 4.08 21.59 -6.11
CA VAL A 62 3.63 20.25 -6.54
C VAL A 62 3.37 20.20 -8.04
N LYS A 63 3.14 18.99 -8.57
CA LYS A 63 2.63 18.79 -9.94
C LYS A 63 1.21 19.34 -10.08
N ASP A 64 0.84 19.69 -11.31
CA ASP A 64 -0.49 20.22 -11.62
C ASP A 64 -1.60 19.19 -11.33
N LYS A 65 -1.38 17.94 -11.74
CA LYS A 65 -2.30 16.82 -11.53
C LYS A 65 -1.86 15.97 -10.36
N TRP A 66 -2.80 15.65 -9.46
CA TRP A 66 -2.54 14.84 -8.27
C TRP A 66 -2.03 13.43 -8.60
N PHE A 67 -2.49 12.83 -9.70
CA PHE A 67 -2.11 11.46 -10.10
C PHE A 67 -0.72 11.38 -10.74
N GLU A 68 -0.09 12.52 -11.05
CA GLU A 68 1.31 12.61 -11.50
C GLU A 68 2.26 12.94 -10.33
N HIS A 69 1.73 13.16 -9.13
CA HIS A 69 2.51 13.52 -7.95
C HIS A 69 3.29 12.32 -7.44
N VAL A 70 4.60 12.51 -7.29
CA VAL A 70 5.50 11.55 -6.65
C VAL A 70 5.94 12.19 -5.34
N PRO A 71 5.54 11.63 -4.17
CA PRO A 71 5.95 12.15 -2.87
C PRO A 71 7.46 12.13 -2.68
N ASP A 72 8.00 13.23 -2.16
CA ASP A 72 9.38 13.29 -1.70
C ASP A 72 9.49 12.61 -0.32
N THR A 73 10.62 11.94 -0.06
CA THR A 73 10.82 11.20 1.20
C THR A 73 10.71 12.09 2.44
N VAL A 74 11.27 13.29 2.36
CA VAL A 74 11.19 14.32 3.41
C VAL A 74 11.09 15.68 2.72
N THR A 75 10.13 16.51 3.14
CA THR A 75 10.03 17.90 2.74
C THR A 75 9.96 18.79 3.97
N ASP A 76 10.94 19.67 4.12
CA ASP A 76 11.01 20.62 5.22
C ASP A 76 10.48 22.00 4.81
N THR A 77 9.71 22.58 5.70
CA THR A 77 9.27 23.98 5.67
C THR A 77 9.59 24.63 7.01
N PRO A 78 9.60 25.97 7.12
CA PRO A 78 9.77 26.64 8.41
C PRO A 78 8.75 26.22 9.47
N ASP A 79 7.55 25.80 9.06
CA ASP A 79 6.43 25.52 9.95
C ASP A 79 6.22 24.02 10.22
N ALA A 80 6.67 23.14 9.31
CA ALA A 80 6.46 21.70 9.42
C ALA A 80 7.46 20.87 8.58
N THR A 81 7.65 19.62 9.02
CA THR A 81 8.33 18.56 8.26
C THR A 81 7.30 17.53 7.80
N ILE A 82 7.21 17.30 6.49
CA ILE A 82 6.35 16.30 5.87
C ILE A 82 7.23 15.08 5.53
N MET A 83 6.85 13.90 6.02
CA MET A 83 7.62 12.66 5.85
C MET A 83 6.79 11.61 5.10
N TRP A 84 7.39 10.98 4.10
CA TRP A 84 6.77 9.92 3.29
C TRP A 84 7.49 8.58 3.49
N ASP A 85 6.70 7.51 3.72
CA ASP A 85 7.19 6.13 3.88
C ASP A 85 8.29 5.97 4.95
N MET A 86 8.25 6.83 5.97
CA MET A 86 9.20 6.83 7.08
C MET A 86 8.65 6.03 8.26
N GLN A 87 9.53 5.28 8.91
CA GLN A 87 9.18 4.54 10.13
C GLN A 87 8.94 5.52 11.28
N VAL A 88 7.73 5.51 11.83
CA VAL A 88 7.42 6.23 13.07
C VAL A 88 7.89 5.41 14.26
N GLN A 89 8.67 6.02 15.15
CA GLN A 89 9.01 5.39 16.43
C GLN A 89 7.75 5.40 17.30
N THR A 90 7.24 4.23 17.63
CA THR A 90 6.11 4.07 18.54
C THR A 90 6.62 3.50 19.86
N ASP A 91 6.11 3.98 21.00
CA ASP A 91 6.50 3.51 22.35
C ASP A 91 6.33 2.00 22.54
N ARG A 92 5.45 1.40 21.72
CA ARG A 92 5.24 -0.04 21.65
C ARG A 92 6.21 -0.66 20.64
N HIS A 93 7.01 -1.60 21.11
CA HIS A 93 7.94 -2.37 20.27
C HIS A 93 7.16 -3.26 19.30
N ASN A 94 7.13 -2.89 18.02
CA ASN A 94 6.54 -3.72 16.97
C ASN A 94 7.56 -4.81 16.58
N TYR A 95 7.30 -6.05 16.99
CA TYR A 95 8.15 -7.23 16.77
C TYR A 95 8.53 -7.46 15.28
N ASN A 96 7.77 -6.88 14.34
CA ASN A 96 7.95 -7.04 12.90
C ASN A 96 8.95 -6.05 12.26
N SER A 97 9.47 -5.06 12.99
CA SER A 97 10.40 -4.05 12.46
C SER A 97 11.81 -4.57 12.17
N GLN A 98 12.13 -5.82 12.54
CA GLN A 98 13.47 -6.40 12.41
C GLN A 98 13.73 -7.12 11.07
N GLN A 99 12.71 -7.45 10.26
CA GLN A 99 12.93 -8.26 9.05
C GLN A 99 13.59 -7.50 7.88
N THR A 100 13.53 -6.17 7.85
CA THR A 100 14.22 -5.38 6.80
C THR A 100 15.69 -5.09 7.12
N ARG A 101 16.18 -5.40 8.34
CA ARG A 101 17.58 -5.17 8.72
C ARG A 101 18.55 -6.26 8.26
N HIS A 102 18.07 -7.42 7.82
CA HIS A 102 18.95 -8.56 7.48
C HIS A 102 19.34 -8.70 6.00
N ASN A 103 18.72 -7.97 5.07
CA ASN A 103 19.03 -8.11 3.64
C ASN A 103 19.96 -7.04 3.07
N ASN A 104 20.61 -6.24 3.92
CA ASN A 104 21.54 -5.20 3.48
C ASN A 104 22.87 -5.22 4.25
N LYS A 105 23.40 -6.41 4.49
CA LYS A 105 24.83 -6.63 4.71
C LYS A 105 25.30 -7.68 3.72
N ARG A 106 26.37 -7.32 3.02
CA ARG A 106 27.13 -8.12 2.05
C ARG A 106 27.36 -9.57 2.51
#